data_AF-A0A9E4TVS5-F1
#
_entry.id   AF-A0A9E4TVS5-F1
#
_cell.length_a   1.000
_cell.length_b   1.000
_cell.length_c   1.000
_cell.angle_alpha   90.00
_cell.angle_beta   90.00
_cell.angle_gamma   90.00
#
_symmetry.space_group_name_H-M   'P 1'
#
loop_
_entity.id
_entity.type
_entity.pdbx_description
1 polymer ?
#
loop_
_entity_poly.entity_id
_entity_poly.type
_entity_poly.pdbx_seq_one_letter_code
_entity_poly.pdbx_strand_id
1 'polypeptide(L)'
;MVDMFADRGTAGITAYQTVIDAEVTAGNILTSLITDVDIDNVAAEMGQIRITLGGIAQLAANNVLAYMPQIDSTNIADDNSQGTIEWICSANPPAGKIASATTIDDKFLPANCRQ
;
A
#
# COMPACT_ATOMS: atom_id res chain seq x y z
N MET A 1 -6.82 -18.98 -12.74
CA MET A 1 -7.88 -18.05 -12.32
C MET A 1 -7.17 -16.92 -11.60
N VAL A 2 -7.44 -15.66 -11.95
CA VAL A 2 -6.87 -14.50 -11.25
C VAL A 2 -7.70 -14.31 -9.99
N ASP A 3 -7.06 -14.35 -8.81
CA ASP A 3 -7.72 -14.08 -7.52
C ASP A 3 -7.85 -12.56 -7.37
N MET A 4 -9.06 -12.03 -7.63
CA MET A 4 -9.34 -10.61 -7.45
C MET A 4 -9.95 -10.39 -6.06
N PHE A 5 -9.80 -9.17 -5.51
CA PHE A 5 -10.44 -8.80 -4.23
C PHE A 5 -11.93 -9.18 -4.18
N ALA A 6 -12.64 -9.10 -5.32
CA ALA A 6 -14.04 -9.48 -5.45
C ALA A 6 -14.35 -10.97 -5.18
N ASP A 7 -13.35 -11.87 -5.26
CA ASP A 7 -13.54 -13.31 -5.11
C ASP A 7 -13.38 -13.78 -3.65
N ARG A 8 -12.55 -13.08 -2.86
CA ARG A 8 -12.16 -13.52 -1.51
C ARG A 8 -12.12 -12.43 -0.42
N GLY A 9 -12.45 -11.18 -0.77
CA GLY A 9 -12.54 -10.08 0.20
C GLY A 9 -11.25 -9.87 1.01
N THR A 10 -11.40 -9.52 2.29
CA THR A 10 -10.28 -9.30 3.22
C THR A 10 -9.46 -10.58 3.51
N ALA A 11 -10.08 -11.76 3.37
CA ALA A 11 -9.36 -13.03 3.46
C ALA A 11 -8.39 -13.21 2.28
N GLY A 12 -8.73 -12.70 1.10
CA GLY A 12 -7.82 -12.63 -0.05
C GLY A 12 -6.62 -11.73 0.23
N ILE A 13 -6.84 -10.56 0.85
CA ILE A 13 -5.75 -9.64 1.26
C ILE A 13 -4.80 -10.33 2.23
N THR A 14 -5.33 -11.03 3.23
CA THR A 14 -4.51 -11.78 4.20
C THR A 14 -3.68 -12.88 3.52
N ALA A 15 -4.26 -13.57 2.52
CA ALA A 15 -3.55 -14.56 1.74
C ALA A 15 -2.44 -13.92 0.89
N TYR A 16 -2.69 -12.76 0.27
CA TYR A 16 -1.68 -12.01 -0.48
C TYR A 16 -0.54 -11.51 0.42
N GLN A 17 -0.83 -11.00 1.61
CA GLN A 17 0.19 -10.64 2.59
C GLN A 17 1.10 -11.84 2.88
N THR A 18 0.53 -13.02 3.15
CA THR A 18 1.32 -14.24 3.42
C THR A 18 2.26 -14.58 2.25
N VAL A 19 1.80 -14.39 1.01
CA VAL A 19 2.65 -14.60 -0.19
C VAL A 19 3.75 -13.55 -0.26
N ILE A 20 3.43 -12.27 -0.08
CA ILE A 20 4.42 -11.18 -0.09
C ILE A 20 5.47 -11.38 0.99
N ASP A 21 5.10 -11.73 2.21
CA ASP A 21 6.03 -11.99 3.32
C ASP A 21 7.01 -13.12 2.97
N ALA A 22 6.52 -14.18 2.31
CA ALA A 22 7.35 -15.27 1.83
C ALA A 22 8.33 -14.84 0.74
N GLU A 23 7.89 -14.00 -0.21
CA GLU A 23 8.72 -13.48 -1.30
C GLU A 23 9.76 -12.45 -0.83
N VAL A 24 9.43 -11.62 0.18
CA VAL A 24 10.37 -10.76 0.88
C VAL A 24 11.43 -11.58 1.59
N THR A 25 11.01 -12.62 2.34
CA THR A 25 11.93 -13.53 3.03
C THR A 25 12.86 -14.25 2.06
N ALA A 26 12.35 -14.65 0.89
CA ALA A 26 13.15 -15.25 -0.17
C ALA A 26 14.03 -14.24 -0.93
N GLY A 27 13.74 -12.93 -0.82
CA GLY A 27 14.44 -11.86 -1.52
C GLY A 27 14.09 -11.73 -3.00
N ASN A 28 13.02 -12.37 -3.47
CA ASN A 28 12.66 -12.43 -4.89
C ASN A 28 12.09 -11.10 -5.43
N ILE A 29 11.48 -10.31 -4.55
CA ILE A 29 10.87 -9.00 -4.88
C ILE A 29 11.65 -7.82 -4.30
N LEU A 30 12.83 -8.09 -3.74
CA LEU A 30 13.72 -7.08 -3.20
C LEU A 30 14.77 -6.70 -4.23
N THR A 31 15.25 -5.47 -4.13
CA THR A 31 16.34 -4.96 -4.97
C THR A 31 17.32 -4.17 -4.12
N SER A 32 18.38 -3.63 -4.72
CA SER A 32 19.26 -2.69 -4.00
C SER A 32 18.55 -1.42 -3.52
N LEU A 33 17.38 -1.10 -4.08
CA LEU A 33 16.61 0.10 -3.76
C LEU A 33 15.25 -0.19 -3.12
N ILE A 34 14.81 -1.45 -3.07
CA ILE A 34 13.59 -1.89 -2.40
C ILE A 34 14.02 -2.90 -1.34
N THR A 35 14.01 -2.47 -0.08
CA THR A 35 14.53 -3.26 1.04
C THR A 35 13.44 -4.00 1.80
N ASP A 36 12.18 -3.61 1.62
CA ASP A 36 11.03 -4.31 2.19
C ASP A 36 9.77 -4.02 1.39
N VAL A 37 8.80 -4.94 1.43
CA VAL A 37 7.46 -4.78 0.88
C VAL A 37 6.47 -5.48 1.80
N ASP A 38 5.43 -4.78 2.25
CA ASP A 38 4.36 -5.37 3.06
C ASP A 38 2.97 -5.01 2.54
N ILE A 39 2.00 -5.85 2.91
CA ILE A 39 0.57 -5.58 2.73
C ILE A 39 -0.08 -5.64 4.10
N ASP A 40 -0.81 -4.60 4.49
CA ASP A 40 -1.56 -4.57 5.75
C ASP A 40 -2.80 -5.47 5.69
N ASN A 41 -3.05 -6.17 6.79
CA ASN A 41 -4.27 -6.95 7.01
C ASN A 41 -5.09 -6.45 8.21
N VAL A 42 -4.76 -5.28 8.76
CA VAL A 42 -5.47 -4.67 9.89
C VAL A 42 -6.63 -3.81 9.38
N ALA A 43 -7.77 -3.80 10.07
CA ALA A 43 -8.98 -3.12 9.58
C ALA A 43 -8.80 -1.60 9.30
N ALA A 44 -7.90 -0.94 10.03
CA ALA A 44 -7.62 0.49 9.84
C ALA A 44 -6.79 0.79 8.59
N GLU A 45 -6.10 -0.20 8.02
CA GLU A 45 -5.18 -0.03 6.89
C GLU A 45 -5.34 -1.16 5.87
N MET A 46 -6.49 -1.82 5.85
CA MET A 46 -6.71 -3.08 5.14
C MET A 46 -6.29 -2.98 3.66
N GLY A 47 -5.32 -3.80 3.26
CA GLY A 47 -4.83 -3.88 1.90
C GLY A 47 -3.83 -2.78 1.50
N GLN A 48 -3.45 -1.89 2.42
CA GLN A 48 -2.42 -0.91 2.15
C GLN A 48 -1.09 -1.62 1.83
N ILE A 49 -0.51 -1.26 0.70
CA ILE A 49 0.79 -1.76 0.27
C ILE A 49 1.84 -0.75 0.72
N ARG A 50 2.91 -1.19 1.37
CA ARG A 50 4.08 -0.35 1.66
C ARG A 50 5.31 -0.92 0.99
N ILE A 51 6.12 0.01 0.47
CA ILE A 51 7.40 -0.29 -0.17
C ILE A 51 8.44 0.55 0.56
N THR A 52 9.36 -0.12 1.26
CA THR A 52 10.47 0.54 1.95
C THR A 52 11.64 0.67 0.99
N LEU A 53 12.03 1.91 0.70
CA LEU A 53 13.14 2.22 -0.18
C LEU A 53 14.47 2.26 0.58
N GLY A 54 15.51 1.67 0.00
CA GLY A 54 16.86 1.67 0.56
C GLY A 54 17.89 2.28 -0.38
N GLY A 55 19.09 2.55 0.11
CA GLY A 55 20.22 3.01 -0.72
C GLY A 55 20.10 4.43 -1.28
N ILE A 56 19.05 5.19 -0.92
CA ILE A 56 18.83 6.56 -1.36
C ILE A 56 19.07 7.52 -0.18
N ALA A 57 20.28 8.09 -0.12
CA ALA A 57 20.72 8.92 1.00
C ALA A 57 19.80 10.15 1.27
N GLN A 58 19.15 10.66 0.22
CA GLN A 58 18.24 11.81 0.29
C GLN A 58 16.95 11.51 1.06
N LEU A 59 16.53 10.24 1.13
CA LEU A 59 15.31 9.83 1.83
C LEU A 59 15.51 9.68 3.34
N ALA A 60 16.73 9.37 3.79
CA ALA A 60 17.02 9.08 5.20
C ALA A 60 15.98 8.10 5.81
N ALA A 61 15.31 8.48 6.91
CA ALA A 61 14.25 7.67 7.53
C ALA A 61 12.86 7.85 6.89
N ASN A 62 12.71 8.83 5.98
CA ASN A 62 11.49 9.13 5.25
C ASN A 62 11.50 8.38 3.92
N ASN A 63 11.43 7.05 3.99
CA ASN A 63 11.75 6.16 2.88
C ASN A 63 10.63 5.17 2.52
N VAL A 64 9.43 5.33 3.05
CA VAL A 64 8.28 4.47 2.74
C VAL A 64 7.41 5.14 1.69
N LEU A 65 7.16 4.42 0.60
CA LEU A 65 6.10 4.72 -0.35
C LEU A 65 4.93 3.76 -0.10
N ALA A 66 3.75 4.28 0.18
CA ALA A 66 2.57 3.47 0.45
C ALA A 66 1.47 3.70 -0.60
N TYR A 67 0.58 2.73 -0.73
CA TYR A 67 -0.63 2.79 -1.54
C TYR A 67 -1.81 2.27 -0.72
N MET A 68 -2.67 3.18 -0.27
CA MET A 68 -3.89 2.88 0.47
C MET A 68 -5.03 2.61 -0.53
N PRO A 69 -5.59 1.39 -0.57
CA PRO A 69 -6.80 1.12 -1.32
C PRO A 69 -8.01 1.63 -0.54
N GLN A 70 -8.99 2.19 -1.24
CA GLN A 70 -10.26 2.59 -0.66
C GLN A 70 -11.38 2.48 -1.68
N ILE A 71 -12.61 2.35 -1.20
CA ILE A 71 -13.84 2.48 -1.99
C ILE A 71 -14.66 3.58 -1.33
N ASP A 72 -15.06 4.59 -2.10
CA ASP A 72 -15.87 5.72 -1.61
C ASP A 72 -15.35 6.28 -0.27
N SER A 73 -14.04 6.55 -0.21
CA SER A 73 -13.38 7.16 0.96
C SER A 73 -13.39 6.30 2.23
N THR A 74 -13.64 5.00 2.08
CA THR A 74 -13.73 4.02 3.16
C THR A 74 -12.70 2.92 2.94
N ASN A 75 -12.13 2.41 4.04
CA ASN A 75 -11.23 1.27 4.00
C ASN A 75 -11.91 0.06 3.37
N ILE A 76 -11.08 -0.80 2.80
CA ILE A 76 -11.55 -2.08 2.26
C ILE A 76 -12.12 -2.96 3.38
N ALA A 77 -13.35 -3.43 3.20
CA ALA A 77 -14.07 -4.27 4.16
C ALA A 77 -15.01 -5.28 3.46
N ASP A 78 -15.37 -6.34 4.17
CA ASP A 78 -16.29 -7.40 3.69
C ASP A 78 -17.77 -7.04 3.96
N ASP A 79 -18.17 -5.82 3.62
CA ASP A 79 -19.51 -5.28 3.87
C ASP A 79 -20.35 -5.12 2.59
N ASN A 80 -19.89 -5.71 1.48
CA ASN A 80 -20.45 -5.54 0.14
C ASN A 80 -20.41 -4.08 -0.34
N SER A 81 -19.34 -3.36 0.00
CA SER A 81 -19.01 -2.04 -0.56
C SER A 81 -19.13 -2.03 -2.09
N GLN A 82 -19.84 -1.04 -2.61
CA GLN A 82 -20.03 -0.80 -4.04
C GLN A 82 -19.09 0.31 -4.50
N GLY A 83 -18.62 0.25 -5.75
CA GLY A 83 -17.80 1.30 -6.34
C GLY A 83 -16.54 0.77 -6.98
N THR A 84 -15.56 1.66 -7.15
CA THR A 84 -14.24 1.35 -7.72
C THR A 84 -13.19 1.44 -6.63
N ILE A 85 -12.21 0.54 -6.65
CA ILE A 85 -11.03 0.67 -5.80
C ILE A 85 -10.16 1.81 -6.33
N GLU A 86 -9.95 2.81 -5.50
CA GLU A 86 -8.99 3.88 -5.73
C GLU A 86 -7.73 3.61 -4.91
N TRP A 87 -6.56 3.93 -5.46
CA TRP A 87 -5.28 3.81 -4.77
C TRP A 87 -4.70 5.18 -4.47
N ILE A 88 -4.56 5.50 -3.18
CA ILE A 88 -3.99 6.76 -2.70
C ILE A 88 -2.56 6.53 -2.25
N CYS A 89 -1.62 7.32 -2.77
CA CYS A 89 -0.21 7.22 -2.38
C CYS A 89 0.34 8.45 -1.64
N SER A 90 -0.52 9.43 -1.35
CA SER A 90 -0.14 10.61 -0.58
C SER A 90 -0.46 10.46 0.90
N ALA A 91 0.37 11.06 1.76
CA ALA A 91 0.09 11.25 3.17
C ALA A 91 -0.90 12.41 3.44
N ASN A 92 -1.11 13.30 2.46
CA ASN A 92 -1.94 14.51 2.60
C ASN A 92 -3.09 14.61 1.57
N PRO A 93 -3.78 13.51 1.21
CA PRO A 93 -4.62 13.48 0.02
C PRO A 93 -5.80 14.47 0.08
N PRO A 94 -6.47 14.74 -1.06
CA PRO A 94 -7.64 15.61 -1.11
C PRO A 94 -8.71 15.23 -0.08
N ALA A 95 -9.50 16.23 0.35
CA ALA A 95 -10.55 16.04 1.35
C ALA A 95 -11.48 14.87 1.01
N GLY A 96 -11.75 14.03 2.02
CA GLY A 96 -12.53 12.81 1.83
C GLY A 96 -11.74 11.70 1.15
N LYS A 97 -10.43 11.61 1.35
CA LYS A 97 -9.62 10.43 0.96
C LYS A 97 -8.84 9.98 2.19
N ILE A 98 -8.59 8.68 2.29
CA ILE A 98 -7.79 8.11 3.37
C ILE A 98 -6.32 8.32 3.05
N ALA A 99 -5.59 8.93 4.00
CA ALA A 99 -4.15 9.13 3.88
C ALA A 99 -3.43 7.78 3.83
N SER A 100 -2.44 7.68 2.95
CA SER A 100 -1.51 6.56 2.95
C SER A 100 -0.41 6.76 3.99
N ALA A 101 0.26 5.67 4.35
CA ALA A 101 1.42 5.64 5.24
C ALA A 101 2.73 6.06 4.54
N THR A 102 2.66 6.77 3.41
CA THR A 102 3.85 7.31 2.73
C THR A 102 4.58 8.28 3.66
N THR A 103 5.88 8.08 3.83
CA THR A 103 6.73 8.94 4.68
C THR A 103 7.70 9.80 3.88
N ILE A 104 7.92 9.47 2.60
CA ILE A 104 8.82 10.22 1.71
C ILE A 104 8.32 11.67 1.55
N ASP A 105 9.23 12.64 1.74
CA ASP A 105 8.94 14.05 1.53
C ASP A 105 8.39 14.33 0.11
N ASP A 106 7.38 15.19 -0.02
CA ASP A 106 6.70 15.52 -1.30
C ASP A 106 7.66 15.91 -2.43
N LYS A 107 8.76 16.60 -2.10
CA LYS A 107 9.79 17.01 -3.08
C LYS A 107 10.45 15.82 -3.79
N PHE A 108 10.44 14.64 -3.18
CA PHE A 108 10.99 13.40 -3.73
C PHE A 108 9.92 12.46 -4.30
N LEU A 109 8.64 12.72 -4.02
CA LEU A 109 7.55 11.92 -4.55
C LEU A 109 7.28 12.22 -6.04
N PRO A 110 6.80 11.22 -6.80
CA PRO A 110 6.13 11.46 -8.08
C PRO A 110 4.93 12.39 -7.91
N ALA A 111 4.61 13.19 -8.94
CA ALA A 111 3.58 14.23 -8.84
C ALA A 111 2.19 13.69 -8.39
N ASN A 112 1.84 12.47 -8.75
CA ASN A 112 0.58 11.82 -8.35
C ASN A 112 0.51 11.45 -6.87
N CYS A 113 1.64 11.43 -6.14
CA CYS A 113 1.71 11.10 -4.72
C CYS A 113 1.97 12.30 -3.81
N ARG A 114 2.07 13.54 -4.34
CA ARG A 114 2.39 14.75 -3.56
C ARG A 114 1.18 15.46 -2.94
N GLN A 115 -0.03 14.97 -3.17
CA GLN A 115 -1.26 15.76 -2.97
C GLN A 115 -1.58 16.01 -1.52
#